data_AF-A0A3D2P5S8-F1
#
_entry.id   AF-A0A3D2P5S8-F1
#
_cell.length_a   1.000
_cell.length_b   1.000
_cell.length_c   1.000
_cell.angle_alpha   90.00
_cell.angle_beta   90.00
_cell.angle_gamma   90.00
#
_symmetry.space_group_name_H-M   'P 1'
#
loop_
_entity.id
_entity.type
_entity.pdbx_description
1 polymer ?
#
loop_
_entity_poly.entity_id
_entity_poly.type
_entity_poly.pdbx_seq_one_letter_code
_entity_poly.pdbx_strand_id
1 'polypeptide(L)'
;MLRDLVRLYRAGQRDAVHAHEFSKMTLGDYVARLGLGPEVVTYHLAPMVAAIWSTPHQHVMDFPARAFLDFYRHHGLFHFVDRPTWYTIKNGSKCYVEKLLPLVGKFRASCPVEAVTRTSEGRVVVRAGGVSVPFDKVVLALHADQIPKILGNSMTKDEEKLFGGVSYSSNRAVLHRDQDLMPQNKNCWSSWNVLQWGNDQGVSLTYWMNKLQPLKTKDNFFVTLNPTSEPFEIIRETTYRHPLMNVAMDRLQAGLSSLQGVGNIYYCGAWCGYGFHED
;
A
#
# COMPACT_ATOMS: atom_id res chain seq x y z
N MET A 1 -7.84 26.83 -8.79
CA MET A 1 -7.74 25.37 -8.98
C MET A 1 -7.32 24.86 -10.37
N LEU A 2 -8.13 24.95 -11.45
CA LEU A 2 -7.87 24.21 -12.72
C LEU A 2 -6.53 24.53 -13.40
N ARG A 3 -6.12 25.81 -13.38
CA ARG A 3 -4.81 26.23 -13.90
C ARG A 3 -3.66 25.55 -13.17
N ASP A 4 -3.79 25.37 -11.86
CA ASP A 4 -2.79 24.70 -11.03
C ASP A 4 -2.74 23.21 -11.32
N LEU A 5 -3.89 22.59 -11.60
CA LEU A 5 -3.96 21.19 -11.99
C LEU A 5 -3.24 20.95 -13.33
N VAL A 6 -3.45 21.82 -14.32
CA VAL A 6 -2.73 21.77 -15.61
C VAL A 6 -1.23 21.96 -15.39
N ARG A 7 -0.83 22.90 -14.51
CA ARG A 7 0.58 23.12 -14.16
C ARG A 7 1.20 21.91 -13.50
N LEU A 8 0.53 21.31 -12.51
CA LEU A 8 0.96 20.09 -11.83
C LEU A 8 1.15 18.95 -12.81
N TYR A 9 0.17 18.70 -13.70
CA TYR A 9 0.23 17.58 -14.63
C TYR A 9 1.31 17.74 -15.69
N ARG A 10 1.46 18.94 -16.28
CA ARG A 10 2.53 19.22 -17.25
C ARG A 10 3.91 19.14 -16.62
N ALA A 11 4.08 19.73 -15.43
CA ALA A 11 5.35 19.67 -14.72
C ALA A 11 5.66 18.23 -14.31
N GLY A 12 4.67 17.50 -13.77
CA GLY A 12 4.82 16.11 -13.35
C GLY A 12 5.23 15.17 -14.49
N GLN A 13 4.64 15.31 -15.68
CA GLN A 13 5.05 14.53 -16.86
C GLN A 13 6.50 14.75 -17.23
N ARG A 14 6.95 16.02 -17.23
CA ARG A 14 8.34 16.38 -17.55
C ARG A 14 9.29 15.88 -16.46
N ASP A 15 8.96 16.18 -15.20
CA ASP A 15 9.83 15.97 -14.05
C ASP A 15 9.95 14.48 -13.70
N ALA A 16 8.89 13.69 -13.92
CA ALA A 16 8.90 12.25 -13.66
C ALA A 16 9.90 11.49 -14.56
N VAL A 17 10.27 12.01 -15.74
CA VAL A 17 11.35 11.42 -16.56
C VAL A 17 12.67 11.38 -15.79
N HIS A 18 12.90 12.39 -14.94
CA HIS A 18 14.09 12.55 -14.11
C HIS A 18 13.73 12.51 -12.61
N ALA A 19 12.77 11.66 -12.21
CA ALA A 19 12.27 11.61 -10.82
C ALA A 19 13.38 11.42 -9.76
N HIS A 20 14.51 10.80 -10.13
CA HIS A 20 15.68 10.65 -9.26
C HIS A 20 16.27 11.99 -8.77
N GLU A 21 16.12 13.08 -9.52
CA GLU A 21 16.56 14.42 -9.10
C GLU A 21 15.75 14.97 -7.93
N PHE A 22 14.56 14.41 -7.68
CA PHE A 22 13.62 14.83 -6.63
C PHE A 22 13.70 13.94 -5.38
N SER A 23 14.72 13.07 -5.26
CA SER A 23 14.83 12.08 -4.19
C SER A 23 14.99 12.68 -2.78
N LYS A 24 15.35 13.96 -2.69
CA LYS A 24 15.52 14.69 -1.42
C LYS A 24 14.36 15.64 -1.11
N MET A 25 13.36 15.72 -1.99
CA MET A 25 12.22 16.62 -1.84
C MET A 25 11.02 15.87 -1.29
N THR A 26 10.29 16.54 -0.40
CA THR A 26 8.94 16.16 -0.04
C THR A 26 7.93 16.62 -1.10
N LEU A 27 6.72 16.09 -1.07
CA LEU A 27 5.64 16.55 -1.94
C LEU A 27 5.30 18.02 -1.66
N GLY A 28 5.39 18.47 -0.40
CA GLY A 28 5.27 19.86 -0.01
C GLY A 28 6.30 20.77 -0.69
N ASP A 29 7.57 20.35 -0.71
CA ASP A 29 8.64 21.08 -1.42
C ASP A 29 8.35 21.18 -2.92
N TYR A 30 7.82 20.10 -3.51
CA TYR A 30 7.48 20.07 -4.93
C TYR A 30 6.29 20.99 -5.25
N VAL A 31 5.25 20.97 -4.42
CA VAL A 31 4.09 21.87 -4.49
C VAL A 31 4.52 23.34 -4.39
N ALA A 32 5.41 23.66 -3.45
CA ALA A 32 5.96 25.00 -3.25
C ALA A 32 6.80 25.44 -4.45
N ARG A 33 7.68 24.56 -4.97
CA ARG A 33 8.49 24.82 -6.18
C ARG A 33 7.63 25.13 -7.40
N LEU A 34 6.50 24.43 -7.56
CA LEU A 34 5.55 24.70 -8.64
C LEU A 34 4.67 25.92 -8.39
N GLY A 35 4.63 26.45 -7.15
CA GLY A 35 3.82 27.58 -6.73
C GLY A 35 2.31 27.28 -6.76
N LEU A 36 1.90 26.05 -6.45
CA LEU A 36 0.51 25.60 -6.50
C LEU A 36 -0.32 26.21 -5.35
N GLY A 37 -1.57 26.60 -5.65
CA GLY A 37 -2.47 27.15 -4.64
C GLY A 37 -3.07 26.09 -3.70
N PRO A 38 -3.57 26.49 -2.52
CA PRO A 38 -4.12 25.56 -1.53
C PRO A 38 -5.32 24.77 -2.05
N GLU A 39 -6.13 25.34 -2.96
CA GLU A 39 -7.30 24.65 -3.51
C GLU A 39 -6.94 23.36 -4.28
N VAL A 40 -5.90 23.36 -5.11
CA VAL A 40 -5.52 22.14 -5.85
C VAL A 40 -4.91 21.12 -4.92
N VAL A 41 -4.25 21.58 -3.86
CA VAL A 41 -3.68 20.72 -2.82
C VAL A 41 -4.80 20.01 -2.07
N THR A 42 -5.74 20.78 -1.53
CA THR A 42 -6.88 20.29 -0.77
C THR A 42 -7.84 19.47 -1.64
N TYR A 43 -8.28 19.95 -2.79
CA TYR A 43 -9.39 19.28 -3.50
C TYR A 43 -8.95 18.24 -4.53
N HIS A 44 -7.64 18.10 -4.82
CA HIS A 44 -7.16 17.16 -5.82
C HIS A 44 -5.94 16.35 -5.38
N LEU A 45 -4.85 17.02 -5.01
CA LEU A 45 -3.59 16.32 -4.76
C LEU A 45 -3.66 15.46 -3.50
N ALA A 46 -4.10 16.04 -2.38
CA ALA A 46 -4.12 15.35 -1.11
C ALA A 46 -5.14 14.20 -1.05
N PRO A 47 -6.37 14.29 -1.61
CA PRO A 47 -7.28 13.16 -1.66
C PRO A 47 -6.75 12.01 -2.51
N MET A 48 -6.07 12.32 -3.63
CA MET A 48 -5.47 11.29 -4.49
C MET A 48 -4.32 10.57 -3.78
N VAL A 49 -3.39 11.30 -3.17
CA VAL A 49 -2.27 10.71 -2.42
C VAL A 49 -2.79 9.89 -1.23
N ALA A 50 -3.74 10.44 -0.48
CA ALA A 50 -4.34 9.74 0.65
C ALA A 50 -5.04 8.44 0.21
N ALA A 51 -5.80 8.46 -0.89
CA ALA A 51 -6.50 7.27 -1.38
C ALA A 51 -5.55 6.19 -1.93
N ILE A 52 -4.46 6.58 -2.59
CA ILE A 52 -3.50 5.63 -3.20
C ILE A 52 -2.64 4.96 -2.12
N TRP A 53 -2.11 5.74 -1.18
CA TRP A 53 -1.12 5.24 -0.20
C TRP A 53 -1.66 5.12 1.23
N SER A 54 -2.98 5.30 1.42
CA SER A 54 -3.62 5.33 2.75
C SER A 54 -2.93 6.30 3.72
N THR A 55 -2.36 7.38 3.20
CA THR A 55 -1.59 8.37 3.97
C THR A 55 -2.53 9.31 4.71
N PRO A 56 -2.40 9.48 6.04
CA PRO A 56 -3.16 10.48 6.78
C PRO A 56 -2.93 11.89 6.22
N HIS A 57 -3.97 12.73 6.25
CA HIS A 57 -3.94 14.07 5.64
C HIS A 57 -2.71 14.89 6.04
N GLN A 58 -2.39 14.93 7.34
CA GLN A 58 -1.29 15.70 7.90
C GLN A 58 0.10 15.28 7.39
N HIS A 59 0.22 14.07 6.84
CA HIS A 59 1.47 13.52 6.31
C HIS A 59 1.55 13.50 4.79
N VAL A 60 0.50 13.96 4.09
CA VAL A 60 0.50 13.99 2.61
C VAL A 60 1.66 14.84 2.09
N MET A 61 1.92 16.00 2.71
CA MET A 61 3.00 16.89 2.25
C MET A 61 4.39 16.32 2.54
N ASP A 62 4.52 15.43 3.53
CA ASP A 62 5.79 14.75 3.87
C ASP A 62 6.13 13.62 2.88
N PHE A 63 5.18 13.24 2.02
CA PHE A 63 5.34 12.12 1.10
C PHE A 63 6.51 12.35 0.13
N PRO A 64 7.34 11.35 -0.20
CA PRO A 64 8.49 11.55 -1.08
C PRO A 64 8.09 11.99 -2.51
N ALA A 65 8.62 13.12 -2.99
CA ALA A 65 8.26 13.68 -4.30
C ALA A 65 8.62 12.72 -5.45
N ARG A 66 9.79 12.05 -5.35
CA ARG A 66 10.20 11.03 -6.32
C ARG A 66 9.17 9.91 -6.45
N ALA A 67 8.73 9.34 -5.32
CA ALA A 67 7.77 8.24 -5.31
C ALA A 67 6.43 8.67 -5.93
N PHE A 68 5.98 9.89 -5.64
CA PHE A 68 4.79 10.48 -6.25
C PHE A 68 4.93 10.60 -7.79
N LEU A 69 6.04 11.17 -8.26
CA LEU A 69 6.31 11.37 -9.69
C LEU A 69 6.38 10.04 -10.45
N ASP A 70 7.14 9.08 -9.93
CA ASP A 70 7.30 7.77 -10.55
C ASP A 70 5.95 7.03 -10.62
N PHE A 71 5.20 7.00 -9.52
CA PHE A 71 3.91 6.32 -9.49
C PHE A 71 2.90 6.96 -10.44
N TYR A 72 2.76 8.28 -10.42
CA TYR A 72 1.81 8.97 -11.31
C TYR A 72 2.16 8.77 -12.78
N ARG A 73 3.45 8.72 -13.12
CA ARG A 73 3.90 8.42 -14.48
C ARG A 73 3.57 6.98 -14.86
N HIS A 74 3.96 5.99 -14.04
CA HIS A 74 3.71 4.57 -14.32
C HIS A 74 2.22 4.24 -14.48
N HIS A 75 1.35 4.97 -13.77
CA HIS A 75 -0.10 4.74 -13.79
C HIS A 75 -0.88 5.72 -14.68
N GLY A 76 -0.20 6.59 -15.43
CA GLY A 76 -0.84 7.56 -16.32
C GLY A 76 -1.73 8.60 -15.60
N LEU A 77 -1.45 8.87 -14.32
CA LEU A 77 -2.25 9.77 -13.49
C LEU A 77 -2.01 11.26 -13.76
N PHE A 78 -1.01 11.60 -14.58
CA PHE A 78 -0.82 12.97 -15.08
C PHE A 78 -1.63 13.29 -16.34
N HIS A 79 -2.38 12.34 -16.90
CA HIS A 79 -3.20 12.59 -18.09
C HIS A 79 -4.61 13.06 -17.70
N PHE A 80 -5.17 14.00 -18.47
CA PHE A 80 -6.57 14.42 -18.30
C PHE A 80 -7.56 13.50 -19.01
N VAL A 81 -7.14 12.94 -20.14
CA VAL A 81 -7.91 12.07 -21.04
C VAL A 81 -7.09 10.83 -21.35
N ASP A 82 -7.72 9.81 -21.93
CA ASP A 82 -7.07 8.57 -22.38
C ASP A 82 -6.22 7.90 -21.29
N ARG A 83 -6.75 7.91 -20.06
CA ARG A 83 -6.10 7.23 -18.93
C ARG A 83 -6.12 5.71 -19.12
N PRO A 84 -5.12 4.99 -18.59
CA PRO A 84 -5.11 3.53 -18.62
C PRO A 84 -6.41 2.94 -18.07
N THR A 85 -6.91 1.91 -18.74
CA THR A 85 -8.08 1.15 -18.27
C THR A 85 -7.63 0.15 -17.22
N TRP A 86 -8.22 0.23 -16.03
CA TRP A 86 -7.98 -0.73 -14.95
C TRP A 86 -8.82 -1.98 -15.14
N TYR A 87 -8.19 -3.15 -15.02
CA TYR A 87 -8.84 -4.44 -15.14
C TYR A 87 -9.06 -5.08 -13.78
N THR A 88 -10.10 -5.91 -13.69
CA THR A 88 -10.40 -6.73 -12.52
C THR A 88 -10.45 -8.19 -12.92
N ILE A 89 -9.97 -9.07 -12.06
CA ILE A 89 -10.08 -10.51 -12.29
C ILE A 89 -11.54 -10.90 -12.08
N LYS A 90 -12.15 -11.51 -13.11
CA LYS A 90 -13.51 -12.04 -13.00
C LYS A 90 -13.57 -13.03 -11.84
N ASN A 91 -14.54 -12.84 -10.95
CA ASN A 91 -14.71 -13.60 -9.70
C ASN A 91 -13.62 -13.36 -8.62
N GLY A 92 -12.80 -12.32 -8.77
CA GLY A 92 -11.86 -11.84 -7.76
C GLY A 92 -10.53 -12.59 -7.68
N SER A 93 -9.65 -12.09 -6.81
CA SER A 93 -8.27 -12.59 -6.61
C SER A 93 -8.18 -14.05 -6.21
N LYS A 94 -9.21 -14.59 -5.54
CA LYS A 94 -9.28 -16.00 -5.16
C LYS A 94 -9.00 -16.95 -6.34
N CYS A 95 -9.37 -16.53 -7.56
CA CYS A 95 -9.17 -17.34 -8.77
C CYS A 95 -7.69 -17.64 -9.06
N TYR A 96 -6.78 -16.66 -8.90
CA TYR A 96 -5.37 -16.95 -9.13
C TYR A 96 -4.78 -17.69 -7.93
N VAL A 97 -5.24 -17.42 -6.71
CA VAL A 97 -4.79 -18.15 -5.51
C VAL A 97 -5.12 -19.64 -5.66
N GLU A 98 -6.34 -19.98 -6.05
CA GLU A 98 -6.76 -21.37 -6.28
C GLU A 98 -5.95 -22.07 -7.38
N LYS A 99 -5.50 -21.33 -8.40
CA LYS A 99 -4.63 -21.86 -9.45
C LYS A 99 -3.17 -22.02 -9.02
N LEU A 100 -2.68 -21.16 -8.13
CA LEU A 100 -1.31 -21.23 -7.61
C LEU A 100 -1.15 -22.28 -6.53
N LEU A 101 -2.18 -22.53 -5.71
CA LEU A 101 -2.11 -23.47 -4.59
C LEU A 101 -1.58 -24.87 -4.97
N PRO A 102 -1.99 -25.50 -6.10
CA PRO A 102 -1.43 -26.78 -6.53
C PRO A 102 0.04 -26.74 -6.96
N LEU A 103 0.56 -25.56 -7.31
CA LEU A 103 1.97 -25.35 -7.69
C LEU A 103 2.86 -25.14 -6.46
N VAL A 104 2.26 -24.73 -5.34
CA VAL A 104 2.94 -24.68 -4.05
C VAL A 104 3.09 -26.12 -3.56
N GLY A 105 4.27 -26.47 -3.06
CA GLY A 105 4.53 -27.77 -2.46
C GLY A 105 3.75 -27.97 -1.15
N LYS A 106 4.46 -28.25 -0.06
CA LYS A 106 3.80 -28.40 1.25
C LYS A 106 3.29 -27.03 1.74
N PHE A 107 1.99 -26.94 2.02
CA PHE A 107 1.34 -25.75 2.56
C PHE A 107 0.73 -26.04 3.93
N ARG A 108 0.88 -25.09 4.87
CA ARG A 108 0.31 -25.17 6.23
C ARG A 108 -0.46 -23.89 6.54
N ALA A 109 -1.78 -23.95 6.43
CA ALA A 109 -2.65 -22.87 6.91
C ALA A 109 -2.69 -22.84 8.45
N SER A 110 -3.09 -21.69 9.02
CA SER A 110 -3.26 -21.51 10.47
C SER A 110 -2.01 -21.87 11.29
N CYS A 111 -0.83 -21.70 10.70
CA CYS A 111 0.46 -22.04 11.28
C CYS A 111 1.37 -20.80 11.28
N PRO A 112 1.11 -19.82 12.17
CA PRO A 112 1.92 -18.60 12.22
C PRO A 112 3.37 -18.95 12.57
N VAL A 113 4.31 -18.30 11.88
CA VAL A 113 5.73 -18.36 12.23
C VAL A 113 5.97 -17.49 13.44
N GLU A 114 6.49 -18.08 14.50
CA GLU A 114 6.73 -17.44 15.80
C GLU A 114 8.17 -16.93 15.92
N ALA A 115 9.13 -17.68 15.35
CA ALA A 115 10.54 -17.32 15.39
C ALA A 115 11.30 -17.92 14.21
N VAL A 116 12.36 -17.23 13.79
CA VAL A 116 13.31 -17.65 12.77
C VAL A 116 14.71 -17.38 13.30
N THR A 117 15.54 -18.42 13.42
CA THR A 117 16.85 -18.32 14.07
C THR A 117 17.93 -18.95 13.22
N ARG A 118 19.02 -18.21 13.01
CA ARG A 118 20.23 -18.70 12.36
C ARG A 118 21.02 -19.55 13.34
N THR A 119 21.52 -20.68 12.87
CA THR A 119 22.37 -21.58 13.65
C THR A 119 23.84 -21.40 13.27
N SER A 120 24.76 -21.77 14.17
CA SER A 120 26.20 -21.77 13.91
C SER A 120 26.59 -22.73 12.78
N GLU A 121 25.75 -23.72 12.48
CA GLU A 121 25.92 -24.72 11.42
C GLU A 121 25.46 -24.20 10.04
N GLY A 122 25.04 -22.93 9.95
CA GLY A 122 24.60 -22.32 8.70
C GLY A 122 23.16 -22.66 8.31
N ARG A 123 22.40 -23.39 9.14
CA ARG A 123 20.96 -23.62 8.93
C ARG A 123 20.11 -22.53 9.54
N VAL A 124 18.87 -22.43 9.07
CA VAL A 124 17.83 -21.55 9.61
C VAL A 124 16.74 -22.40 10.24
N VAL A 125 16.51 -22.25 11.53
CA VAL A 125 15.45 -22.93 12.27
C VAL A 125 14.21 -22.04 12.28
N VAL A 126 13.08 -22.57 11.79
CA VAL A 126 11.78 -21.89 11.81
C VAL A 126 10.92 -22.56 12.86
N ARG A 127 10.42 -21.77 13.83
CA ARG A 127 9.44 -22.21 14.83
C ARG A 127 8.05 -21.76 14.41
N ALA A 128 7.13 -22.70 14.24
CA ALA A 128 5.75 -22.43 13.89
C ALA A 128 4.82 -23.53 14.43
N GLY A 129 3.72 -23.12 15.07
CA GLY A 129 2.73 -24.05 15.63
C GLY A 129 3.33 -25.00 16.68
N GLY A 130 4.23 -24.48 17.53
CA GLY A 130 4.91 -25.25 18.57
C GLY A 130 6.00 -26.22 18.11
N VAL A 131 6.31 -26.28 16.82
CA VAL A 131 7.37 -27.16 16.28
C VAL A 131 8.51 -26.32 15.68
N SER A 132 9.75 -26.76 15.87
CA SER A 132 10.94 -26.18 15.26
C SER A 132 11.47 -27.07 14.15
N VAL A 133 11.66 -26.52 12.96
CA VAL A 133 12.12 -27.26 11.78
C VAL A 133 13.33 -26.56 11.17
N PRO A 134 14.45 -27.26 10.94
CA PRO A 134 15.60 -26.69 10.25
C PRO A 134 15.39 -26.65 8.74
N PHE A 135 15.87 -25.57 8.11
CA PHE A 135 15.91 -25.37 6.68
C PHE A 135 17.30 -24.89 6.26
N ASP A 136 17.71 -25.23 5.03
CA ASP A 136 18.97 -24.73 4.48
C ASP A 136 18.85 -23.26 4.08
N LYS A 137 17.66 -22.83 3.63
CA LYS A 137 17.34 -21.44 3.24
C LYS A 137 15.90 -21.11 3.59
N VAL A 138 15.62 -19.84 3.90
CA VAL A 138 14.27 -19.33 4.20
C VAL A 138 13.99 -18.07 3.39
N VAL A 139 12.82 -18.01 2.75
CA VAL A 139 12.30 -16.80 2.10
C VAL A 139 11.19 -16.22 2.97
N LEU A 140 11.35 -14.98 3.39
CA LEU A 140 10.44 -14.24 4.26
C LEU A 140 9.55 -13.33 3.41
N ALA A 141 8.31 -13.78 3.17
CA ALA A 141 7.28 -13.10 2.38
C ALA A 141 6.19 -12.47 3.27
N LEU A 142 6.60 -11.62 4.22
CA LEU A 142 5.72 -11.00 5.22
C LEU A 142 5.91 -9.48 5.27
N HIS A 143 5.08 -8.80 6.07
CA HIS A 143 5.23 -7.36 6.25
C HIS A 143 6.59 -7.05 6.89
N ALA A 144 7.26 -6.02 6.40
CA ALA A 144 8.61 -5.64 6.84
C ALA A 144 8.69 -5.36 8.36
N ASP A 145 7.63 -4.83 8.98
CA ASP A 145 7.57 -4.54 10.41
C ASP A 145 7.41 -5.80 11.30
N GLN A 146 7.13 -6.96 10.69
CA GLN A 146 7.04 -8.24 11.38
C GLN A 146 8.40 -8.96 11.41
N ILE A 147 9.32 -8.64 10.50
CA ILE A 147 10.63 -9.29 10.41
C ILE A 147 11.41 -9.18 11.72
N PRO A 148 11.53 -7.99 12.36
CA PRO A 148 12.23 -7.90 13.64
C PRO A 148 11.61 -8.75 14.75
N LYS A 149 10.28 -8.95 14.71
CA LYS A 149 9.54 -9.71 15.73
C LYS A 149 9.87 -11.20 15.65
N ILE A 150 10.02 -11.74 14.43
CA ILE A 150 10.31 -13.17 14.24
C ILE A 150 11.81 -13.48 14.27
N LEU A 151 12.68 -12.56 13.84
CA LEU A 151 14.13 -12.78 13.88
C LEU A 151 14.70 -12.51 15.29
N GLY A 152 14.18 -11.51 16.00
CA GLY A 152 14.64 -11.16 17.35
C GLY A 152 16.16 -11.05 17.43
N ASN A 153 16.77 -11.74 18.39
CA ASN A 153 18.23 -11.74 18.59
C ASN A 153 19.04 -12.38 17.45
N SER A 154 18.37 -13.03 16.48
CA SER A 154 19.03 -13.58 15.30
C SER A 154 19.28 -12.53 14.21
N MET A 155 18.81 -11.29 14.39
CA MET A 155 19.04 -10.21 13.43
C MET A 155 20.51 -9.84 13.31
N THR A 156 20.93 -9.49 12.10
CA THR A 156 22.21 -8.83 11.87
C THR A 156 22.09 -7.33 12.15
N LYS A 157 23.22 -6.64 12.38
CA LYS A 157 23.23 -5.18 12.56
C LYS A 157 22.67 -4.43 11.35
N ASP A 158 22.89 -4.95 10.15
CA ASP A 158 22.36 -4.35 8.93
C ASP A 158 20.84 -4.55 8.83
N GLU A 159 20.32 -5.71 9.24
CA GLU A 159 18.87 -5.94 9.34
C GLU A 159 18.21 -5.01 10.37
N GLU A 160 18.80 -4.86 11.55
CA GLU A 160 18.29 -3.95 12.59
C GLU A 160 18.21 -2.52 12.06
N LYS A 161 19.27 -2.07 11.37
CA LYS A 161 19.35 -0.74 10.77
C LYS A 161 18.33 -0.54 9.66
N LEU A 162 18.17 -1.51 8.76
CA LEU A 162 17.32 -1.35 7.58
C LEU A 162 15.83 -1.56 7.88
N PHE A 163 15.47 -2.59 8.66
CA PHE A 163 14.08 -2.80 9.06
C PHE A 163 13.63 -1.88 10.20
N GLY A 164 14.56 -1.29 10.95
CA GLY A 164 14.26 -0.36 12.04
C GLY A 164 13.47 0.86 11.57
N GLY A 165 12.37 1.18 12.26
CA GLY A 165 11.54 2.35 11.97
C GLY A 165 10.56 2.17 10.82
N VAL A 166 10.55 1.02 10.14
CA VAL A 166 9.51 0.70 9.16
C VAL A 166 8.19 0.46 9.88
N SER A 167 7.14 1.12 9.40
CA SER A 167 5.83 1.13 10.03
C SER A 167 4.71 0.93 9.01
N TYR A 168 3.58 0.48 9.53
CA TYR A 168 2.38 0.19 8.76
C TYR A 168 1.19 0.86 9.43
N SER A 169 0.30 1.47 8.64
CA SER A 169 -1.00 1.94 9.13
C SER A 169 -1.99 0.79 9.17
N SER A 170 -2.93 0.86 10.11
CA SER A 170 -4.05 -0.07 10.22
C SER A 170 -5.29 0.58 9.64
N ASN A 171 -5.96 -0.09 8.70
CA ASN A 171 -7.16 0.41 8.05
C ASN A 171 -8.31 -0.56 8.26
N ARG A 172 -9.38 -0.10 8.87
CA ARG A 172 -10.61 -0.87 9.05
C ARG A 172 -11.39 -0.85 7.73
N ALA A 173 -11.70 -2.01 7.18
CA ALA A 173 -12.45 -2.16 5.94
C ALA A 173 -13.79 -2.82 6.22
N VAL A 174 -14.87 -2.13 5.87
CA VAL A 174 -16.25 -2.57 6.14
C VAL A 174 -17.00 -2.73 4.83
N LEU A 175 -17.53 -3.93 4.58
CA LEU A 175 -18.47 -4.22 3.49
C LEU A 175 -19.89 -3.98 4.00
N HIS A 176 -20.64 -3.11 3.33
CA HIS A 176 -21.99 -2.70 3.72
C HIS A 176 -22.84 -2.29 2.49
N ARG A 177 -24.09 -1.90 2.74
CA ARG A 177 -25.05 -1.38 1.74
C ARG A 177 -25.42 0.08 1.95
N ASP A 178 -24.92 0.69 3.02
CA ASP A 178 -25.15 2.09 3.38
C ASP A 178 -24.70 3.07 2.27
N GLN A 179 -25.67 3.81 1.71
CA GLN A 179 -25.44 4.83 0.69
C GLN A 179 -25.09 6.21 1.28
N ASP A 180 -25.26 6.41 2.58
CA ASP A 180 -24.93 7.67 3.25
C ASP A 180 -23.41 7.87 3.32
N LEU A 181 -22.65 6.77 3.22
CA LEU A 181 -21.20 6.76 3.00
C LEU A 181 -20.83 6.84 1.51
N MET A 182 -21.63 7.49 0.67
CA MET A 182 -21.31 7.84 -0.72
C MET A 182 -21.60 9.32 -0.97
N PRO A 183 -21.05 9.94 -2.03
CA PRO A 183 -21.40 11.31 -2.39
C PRO A 183 -22.92 11.47 -2.58
N GLN A 184 -23.49 12.51 -1.98
CA GLN A 184 -24.93 12.83 -2.11
C GLN A 184 -25.36 12.99 -3.57
N ASN A 185 -24.50 13.63 -4.39
CA ASN A 185 -24.71 13.72 -5.83
C ASN A 185 -24.29 12.41 -6.52
N LYS A 186 -25.27 11.62 -6.96
CA LYS A 186 -25.05 10.35 -7.67
C LYS A 186 -24.25 10.49 -8.97
N ASN A 187 -24.24 11.67 -9.58
CA ASN A 187 -23.42 11.92 -10.77
C ASN A 187 -21.91 11.93 -10.47
N CYS A 188 -21.53 12.14 -9.20
CA CYS A 188 -20.14 12.09 -8.76
C CYS A 188 -19.68 10.67 -8.38
N TRP A 189 -20.56 9.67 -8.44
CA TRP A 189 -20.23 8.31 -8.03
C TRP A 189 -19.13 7.71 -8.90
N SER A 190 -18.01 7.48 -8.26
CA SER A 190 -16.82 6.89 -8.83
C SER A 190 -16.58 5.52 -8.20
N SER A 191 -15.66 4.76 -8.81
CA SER A 191 -15.24 3.49 -8.23
C SER A 191 -14.63 3.69 -6.83
N TRP A 192 -13.98 4.83 -6.62
CA TRP A 192 -13.29 5.25 -5.40
C TRP A 192 -13.81 6.66 -5.05
N ASN A 193 -14.29 6.88 -3.83
CA ASN A 193 -14.80 8.19 -3.39
C ASN A 193 -14.25 8.52 -2.01
N VAL A 194 -13.44 9.56 -1.92
CA VAL A 194 -12.91 10.05 -0.64
C VAL A 194 -14.02 10.82 0.07
N LEU A 195 -14.41 10.37 1.27
CA LEU A 195 -15.54 10.92 2.01
C LEU A 195 -15.12 12.08 2.90
N GLN A 196 -14.05 11.86 3.67
CA GLN A 196 -13.51 12.85 4.58
C GLN A 196 -12.03 12.61 4.79
N TRP A 197 -11.35 13.71 5.08
CA TRP A 197 -10.07 13.73 5.77
C TRP A 197 -10.31 13.11 7.14
N GLY A 198 -9.82 11.89 7.39
CA GLY A 198 -9.96 11.35 8.73
C GLY A 198 -9.26 12.25 9.74
N ASN A 199 -9.70 12.08 10.98
CA ASN A 199 -8.90 12.27 12.19
C ASN A 199 -7.62 11.39 12.13
N ASP A 200 -6.88 11.26 13.22
CA ASP A 200 -5.59 10.52 13.29
C ASP A 200 -5.61 9.06 12.73
N GLN A 201 -6.78 8.54 12.36
CA GLN A 201 -7.03 7.19 11.83
C GLN A 201 -6.84 7.02 10.30
N GLY A 202 -6.46 8.06 9.56
CA GLY A 202 -6.11 7.94 8.13
C GLY A 202 -7.19 8.44 7.15
N VAL A 203 -7.20 7.94 5.91
CA VAL A 203 -8.19 8.36 4.89
C VAL A 203 -9.50 7.59 5.05
N SER A 204 -10.64 8.30 4.93
CA SER A 204 -11.94 7.64 4.76
C SER A 204 -12.29 7.56 3.28
N LEU A 205 -12.40 6.33 2.76
CA LEU A 205 -12.56 6.05 1.34
C LEU A 205 -13.63 4.97 1.15
N THR A 206 -14.63 5.24 0.34
CA THR A 206 -15.64 4.25 -0.06
C THR A 206 -15.40 3.77 -1.49
N TYR A 207 -15.48 2.46 -1.67
CA TYR A 207 -15.39 1.78 -2.96
C TYR A 207 -16.78 1.36 -3.41
N TRP A 208 -17.20 1.80 -4.61
CA TRP A 208 -18.42 1.27 -5.21
C TRP A 208 -18.13 -0.05 -5.94
N MET A 209 -18.40 -1.16 -5.26
CA MET A 209 -17.97 -2.48 -5.69
C MET A 209 -18.64 -2.92 -7.00
N ASN A 210 -19.88 -2.50 -7.26
CA ASN A 210 -20.58 -2.81 -8.50
C ASN A 210 -19.92 -2.17 -9.74
N LYS A 211 -19.20 -1.07 -9.57
CA LYS A 211 -18.44 -0.43 -10.65
C LYS A 211 -17.05 -1.03 -10.79
N LEU A 212 -16.44 -1.49 -9.69
CA LEU A 212 -15.12 -2.13 -9.68
C LEU A 212 -15.13 -3.59 -10.12
N GLN A 213 -16.24 -4.28 -9.91
CA GLN A 213 -16.36 -5.72 -10.14
C GLN A 213 -17.65 -6.03 -10.90
N PRO A 214 -17.65 -7.05 -11.77
CA PRO A 214 -18.84 -7.46 -12.52
C PRO A 214 -19.82 -8.25 -11.63
N LEU A 215 -20.34 -7.61 -10.58
CA LEU A 215 -21.28 -8.21 -9.64
C LEU A 215 -22.65 -8.41 -10.31
N LYS A 216 -23.18 -9.64 -10.29
CA LYS A 216 -24.47 -9.99 -10.88
C LYS A 216 -25.62 -9.68 -9.92
N THR A 217 -25.80 -8.40 -9.60
CA THR A 217 -26.82 -7.93 -8.64
C THR A 217 -27.28 -6.51 -8.96
N LYS A 218 -28.51 -6.19 -8.55
CA LYS A 218 -29.07 -4.82 -8.62
C LYS A 218 -28.78 -4.02 -7.35
N ASP A 219 -28.43 -4.70 -6.26
CA ASP A 219 -28.11 -4.05 -4.99
C ASP A 219 -26.75 -3.38 -5.06
N ASN A 220 -26.62 -2.20 -4.45
CA ASN A 220 -25.31 -1.56 -4.31
C ASN A 220 -24.55 -2.14 -3.12
N PHE A 221 -23.29 -2.46 -3.35
CA PHE A 221 -22.35 -2.87 -2.32
C PHE A 221 -21.19 -1.88 -2.27
N PHE A 222 -20.83 -1.52 -1.04
CA PHE A 222 -19.75 -0.59 -0.77
C PHE A 222 -18.74 -1.23 0.16
N VAL A 223 -17.46 -0.94 -0.07
CA VAL A 223 -16.42 -1.20 0.92
C VAL A 223 -15.88 0.14 1.38
N THR A 224 -16.07 0.49 2.65
CA THR A 224 -15.52 1.72 3.21
C THR A 224 -14.32 1.43 4.09
N LEU A 225 -13.20 2.09 3.80
CA LEU A 225 -12.03 2.17 4.66
C LEU A 225 -12.22 3.30 5.66
N ASN A 226 -11.99 3.00 6.94
CA ASN A 226 -12.03 3.94 8.06
C ASN A 226 -13.29 4.83 8.00
N PRO A 227 -14.50 4.24 8.09
CA PRO A 227 -15.74 4.98 7.90
C PRO A 227 -15.87 6.12 8.93
N THR A 228 -16.36 7.28 8.50
CA THR A 228 -16.54 8.48 9.34
C THR A 228 -17.67 8.32 10.37
N SER A 229 -18.60 7.42 10.08
CA SER A 229 -19.71 7.00 10.92
C SER A 229 -19.93 5.51 10.71
N GLU A 230 -20.41 4.79 11.71
CA GLU A 230 -20.70 3.36 11.55
C GLU A 230 -21.75 3.14 10.45
N PRO A 231 -21.46 2.34 9.41
CA PRO A 231 -22.44 2.05 8.38
C PRO A 231 -23.56 1.17 8.93
N PHE A 232 -24.78 1.38 8.45
CA PHE A 232 -25.84 0.40 8.66
C PHE A 232 -25.62 -0.85 7.78
N GLU A 233 -26.16 -2.00 8.23
CA GLU A 233 -26.05 -3.29 7.53
C GLU A 233 -24.61 -3.72 7.20
N ILE A 234 -23.78 -3.83 8.23
CA ILE A 234 -22.44 -4.42 8.09
C ILE A 234 -22.57 -5.89 7.70
N ILE A 235 -22.08 -6.23 6.52
CA ILE A 235 -22.05 -7.59 5.98
C ILE A 235 -20.77 -8.29 6.41
N ARG A 236 -19.65 -7.58 6.35
CA ARG A 236 -18.33 -8.10 6.74
C ARG A 236 -17.41 -6.97 7.13
N GLU A 237 -16.55 -7.25 8.10
CA GLU A 237 -15.49 -6.34 8.52
C GLU A 237 -14.14 -7.06 8.54
N THR A 238 -13.08 -6.34 8.24
CA THR A 238 -11.71 -6.79 8.44
C THR A 238 -10.76 -5.61 8.65
N THR A 239 -9.53 -5.89 9.05
CA THR A 239 -8.48 -4.89 9.22
C THR A 239 -7.33 -5.22 8.30
N TYR A 240 -6.99 -4.28 7.43
CA TYR A 240 -5.80 -4.36 6.58
C TYR A 240 -4.69 -3.52 7.18
N ARG A 241 -3.43 -3.90 6.89
CA ARG A 241 -2.27 -3.10 7.23
C ARG A 241 -1.56 -2.67 5.96
N HIS A 242 -1.31 -1.38 5.82
CA HIS A 242 -0.67 -0.81 4.63
C HIS A 242 0.72 -0.27 4.99
N PRO A 243 1.77 -0.53 4.19
CA PRO A 243 3.09 0.04 4.44
C PRO A 243 3.05 1.57 4.38
N LEU A 244 3.74 2.24 5.29
CA LEU A 244 3.94 3.69 5.21
C LEU A 244 5.19 3.98 4.40
N MET A 245 5.02 4.68 3.27
CA MET A 245 6.11 5.09 2.38
C MET A 245 6.82 6.32 2.95
N ASN A 246 7.67 6.09 3.95
CA ASN A 246 8.45 7.11 4.63
C ASN A 246 9.96 6.91 4.40
N VAL A 247 10.78 7.79 4.99
CA VAL A 247 12.25 7.73 4.90
C VAL A 247 12.82 6.37 5.34
N ALA A 248 12.19 5.70 6.32
CA ALA A 248 12.63 4.38 6.75
C ALA A 248 12.37 3.31 5.67
N MET A 249 11.21 3.36 5.01
CA MET A 249 10.90 2.46 3.88
C MET A 249 11.83 2.71 2.69
N ASP A 250 12.08 3.98 2.33
CA ASP A 250 13.02 4.32 1.26
C ASP A 250 14.44 3.79 1.55
N ARG A 251 14.89 3.92 2.80
CA ARG A 251 16.18 3.36 3.25
C ARG A 251 16.20 1.84 3.16
N LEU A 252 15.13 1.17 3.59
CA LEU A 252 15.02 -0.29 3.48
C LEU A 252 15.11 -0.72 2.02
N GLN A 253 14.34 -0.11 1.13
CA GLN A 253 14.34 -0.43 -0.30
C GLN A 253 15.72 -0.23 -0.93
N ALA A 254 16.38 0.89 -0.63
CA ALA A 254 17.73 1.17 -1.14
C ALA A 254 18.78 0.17 -0.64
N GLY A 255 18.65 -0.31 0.60
CA GLY A 255 19.57 -1.27 1.22
C GLY A 255 19.20 -2.74 1.01
N LEU A 256 18.03 -3.06 0.46
CA LEU A 256 17.48 -4.42 0.46
C LEU A 256 18.42 -5.43 -0.22
N SER A 257 19.09 -5.02 -1.30
CA SER A 257 19.99 -5.88 -2.06
C SER A 257 21.16 -6.40 -1.22
N SER A 258 21.64 -5.64 -0.23
CA SER A 258 22.73 -6.07 0.65
C SER A 258 22.30 -7.12 1.68
N LEU A 259 21.00 -7.30 1.88
CA LEU A 259 20.45 -8.28 2.84
C LEU A 259 20.18 -9.65 2.20
N GLN A 260 20.02 -9.72 0.88
CA GLN A 260 19.55 -10.93 0.21
C GLN A 260 20.55 -12.09 0.36
N GLY A 261 20.11 -13.18 0.98
CA GLY A 261 20.91 -14.38 1.20
C GLY A 261 21.87 -14.32 2.38
N VAL A 262 21.94 -13.20 3.10
CA VAL A 262 22.80 -13.07 4.28
C VAL A 262 22.30 -14.00 5.38
N GLY A 263 23.16 -14.95 5.77
CA GLY A 263 22.82 -16.00 6.72
C GLY A 263 21.65 -16.88 6.25
N ASN A 264 21.57 -17.14 4.93
CA ASN A 264 20.58 -18.02 4.29
C ASN A 264 19.12 -17.57 4.41
N ILE A 265 18.89 -16.28 4.66
CA ILE A 265 17.56 -15.66 4.67
C ILE A 265 17.43 -14.71 3.48
N TYR A 266 16.28 -14.77 2.82
CA TYR A 266 15.89 -13.92 1.70
C TYR A 266 14.58 -13.21 2.04
N TYR A 267 14.35 -12.06 1.43
CA TYR A 267 13.21 -11.20 1.75
C TYR A 267 12.43 -10.86 0.48
N CYS A 268 11.11 -10.91 0.53
CA CYS A 268 10.25 -10.44 -0.55
C CYS A 268 8.90 -9.93 -0.02
N GLY A 269 8.19 -9.19 -0.87
CA GLY A 269 6.85 -8.68 -0.58
C GLY A 269 6.61 -7.35 -1.29
N ALA A 270 5.36 -6.90 -1.29
CA ALA A 270 4.96 -5.67 -2.00
C ALA A 270 5.75 -4.43 -1.56
N TRP A 271 6.27 -4.40 -0.32
CA TRP A 271 7.12 -3.32 0.20
C TRP A 271 8.50 -3.22 -0.49
N CYS A 272 8.87 -4.20 -1.33
CA CYS A 272 10.07 -4.11 -2.17
C CYS A 272 9.89 -3.14 -3.36
N GLY A 273 8.64 -2.82 -3.74
CA GLY A 273 8.29 -1.88 -4.80
C GLY A 273 7.40 -0.74 -4.30
N TYR A 274 6.28 -0.47 -4.99
CA TYR A 274 5.34 0.60 -4.62
C TYR A 274 4.26 0.17 -3.61
N GLY A 275 4.27 -1.10 -3.16
CA GLY A 275 3.28 -1.63 -2.24
C GLY A 275 2.03 -2.21 -2.91
N PHE A 276 2.08 -2.48 -4.22
CA PHE A 276 0.95 -2.99 -5.00
C PHE A 276 1.12 -4.46 -5.37
N HIS A 277 0.10 -5.04 -6.02
CA HIS A 277 0.04 -6.47 -6.31
C HIS A 277 1.02 -6.94 -7.40
N GLU A 278 1.47 -6.03 -8.26
CA GLU A 278 2.46 -6.32 -9.32
C GLU A 278 3.90 -6.33 -8.79
N ASP A 279 4.15 -5.64 -7.66
CA ASP A 279 5.46 -5.56 -7.00
C ASP A 279 5.78 -6.86 -6.21
#